data_AF-A0A2T2WWA4-F1
#
_entry.id   AF-A0A2T2WWA4-F1
#
_cell.length_a   1.000
_cell.length_b   1.000
_cell.length_c   1.000
_cell.angle_alpha   90.00
_cell.angle_beta   90.00
_cell.angle_gamma   90.00
#
_symmetry.space_group_name_H-M   'P 1'
#
loop_
_entity.id
_entity.type
_entity.pdbx_description
1 polymer ?
#
loop_
_entity_poly.entity_id
_entity_poly.type
_entity_poly.pdbx_seq_one_letter_code
_entity_poly.pdbx_strand_id
1 'polypeptide(L)'
;MITANEILTALTDEPTERHLGDILAAKNASSAITWLPDPLELPDPLDNLDAIGYALIRTEDGLLCIPYTLVDPDCGWEQLDLSAAFLRFCSPNPAAFARRRSATPKPSTN
;
A
#
# COMPACT_ATOMS: atom_id res chain seq x y z
N MET A 1 -4.08 17.59 0.83
CA MET A 1 -3.88 16.19 0.42
C MET A 1 -4.35 15.38 1.66
N ILE A 2 -4.28 14.05 1.73
CA ILE A 2 -4.84 13.31 2.89
C ILE A 2 -3.72 12.60 3.65
N THR A 3 -3.74 12.63 4.98
CA THR A 3 -2.76 11.93 5.83
C THR A 3 -3.13 10.46 6.02
N ALA A 4 -2.16 9.62 6.35
CA ALA A 4 -2.41 8.21 6.64
C ALA A 4 -3.30 8.04 7.88
N ASN A 5 -3.09 8.87 8.91
CA ASN A 5 -3.88 8.83 10.13
C ASN A 5 -5.36 9.22 9.90
N GLU A 6 -5.63 10.21 9.04
CA GLU A 6 -7.01 10.56 8.66
C GLU A 6 -7.74 9.38 8.00
N ILE A 7 -7.06 8.63 7.12
CA ILE A 7 -7.64 7.47 6.46
C ILE A 7 -7.95 6.37 7.48
N LEU A 8 -6.96 6.00 8.30
CA LEU A 8 -7.12 4.92 9.29
C LEU A 8 -8.24 5.24 10.31
N THR A 9 -8.31 6.50 10.76
CA THR A 9 -9.36 6.95 11.68
C THR A 9 -10.74 6.87 11.02
N ALA A 10 -10.86 7.30 9.76
CA ALA A 10 -12.14 7.28 9.05
C ALA A 10 -12.64 5.87 8.73
N LEU A 11 -11.72 4.91 8.58
CA LEU A 11 -12.03 3.49 8.32
C LEU A 11 -12.29 2.67 9.59
N THR A 12 -12.06 3.22 10.78
CA THR A 12 -12.11 2.45 12.04
C THR A 12 -13.49 1.82 12.28
N ASP A 13 -14.55 2.54 11.92
CA ASP A 13 -15.94 2.07 12.09
C ASP A 13 -16.42 1.17 10.95
N GLU A 14 -15.92 1.39 9.73
CA GLU A 14 -16.31 0.64 8.52
C GLU A 14 -15.08 0.39 7.62
N PRO A 15 -14.29 -0.67 7.88
CA PRO A 15 -13.06 -0.94 7.15
C PRO A 15 -13.34 -1.69 5.83
N THR A 16 -14.10 -1.06 4.93
CA THR A 16 -14.46 -1.65 3.61
C THR A 16 -13.84 -0.86 2.46
N GLU A 17 -13.65 -1.53 1.30
CA GLU A 17 -13.20 -0.84 0.08
C GLU A 17 -14.12 0.30 -0.33
N ARG A 18 -15.44 0.07 -0.21
CA ARG A 18 -16.46 1.04 -0.57
C ARG A 18 -16.31 2.30 0.27
N HIS A 19 -16.23 2.15 1.59
CA HIS A 19 -16.07 3.28 2.50
C HIS A 19 -14.75 4.02 2.26
N LEU A 20 -13.66 3.29 1.99
CA LEU A 20 -12.39 3.91 1.55
C LEU A 20 -12.55 4.73 0.27
N GLY A 21 -13.25 4.19 -0.72
CA GLY A 21 -13.60 4.90 -1.95
C GLY A 21 -14.40 6.18 -1.68
N ASP A 22 -15.39 6.11 -0.81
CA ASP A 22 -16.25 7.24 -0.42
C ASP A 22 -15.44 8.34 0.31
N ILE A 23 -14.55 7.95 1.25
CA ILE A 23 -13.63 8.87 1.95
C ILE A 23 -12.73 9.61 0.95
N LEU A 24 -12.12 8.88 0.02
CA LEU A 24 -11.22 9.45 -0.97
C LEU A 24 -11.97 10.34 -1.97
N ALA A 25 -13.18 9.96 -2.38
CA ALA A 25 -14.03 10.77 -3.24
C ALA A 25 -14.43 12.09 -2.58
N ALA A 26 -14.85 12.05 -1.30
CA ALA A 26 -15.18 13.25 -0.53
C ALA A 26 -14.01 14.24 -0.42
N LYS A 27 -12.77 13.74 -0.48
CA LYS A 27 -11.54 14.53 -0.41
C LYS A 27 -10.95 14.87 -1.79
N ASN A 28 -11.63 14.56 -2.90
CA ASN A 28 -11.14 14.69 -4.27
C ASN A 28 -9.81 13.96 -4.52
N ALA A 29 -9.62 12.82 -3.86
CA ALA A 29 -8.40 12.01 -3.86
C ALA A 29 -8.64 10.58 -4.40
N SER A 30 -9.69 10.35 -5.19
CA SER A 30 -10.01 9.02 -5.74
C SER A 30 -8.88 8.42 -6.60
N SER A 31 -7.99 9.25 -7.16
CA SER A 31 -6.82 8.79 -7.92
C SER A 31 -5.61 8.42 -7.03
N ALA A 32 -5.71 8.63 -5.72
CA ALA A 32 -4.63 8.34 -4.77
C ALA A 32 -4.53 6.84 -4.45
N ILE A 33 -5.56 6.05 -4.71
CA ILE A 33 -5.60 4.62 -4.43
C ILE A 33 -5.22 3.78 -5.65
N THR A 34 -4.54 2.66 -5.41
CA THR A 34 -4.25 1.62 -6.39
C THR A 34 -4.44 0.27 -5.71
N TRP A 35 -5.30 -0.57 -6.28
CA TRP A 35 -5.53 -1.92 -5.80
C TRP A 35 -4.49 -2.85 -6.42
N LEU A 36 -3.74 -3.55 -5.56
CA LEU A 36 -2.74 -4.52 -5.98
C LEU A 36 -3.21 -5.91 -5.52
N PRO A 37 -3.64 -6.79 -6.44
CA PRO A 37 -3.88 -8.19 -6.08
C PRO A 37 -2.55 -8.80 -5.63
N ASP A 38 -2.57 -9.68 -4.63
CA ASP A 38 -1.36 -10.34 -4.15
C ASP A 38 -0.78 -11.21 -5.27
N PRO A 39 0.36 -10.81 -5.87
CA PRO A 39 1.09 -11.72 -6.72
C PRO A 39 1.85 -12.60 -5.74
N LEU A 40 1.55 -13.90 -5.71
CA LEU A 40 2.27 -14.96 -4.99
C LEU A 40 3.81 -14.99 -5.19
N GLU A 41 4.44 -13.99 -5.80
CA GLU A 41 5.87 -13.91 -6.12
C GLU A 41 6.44 -12.46 -6.02
N LEU A 42 6.15 -11.70 -4.97
CA LEU A 42 7.00 -10.54 -4.63
C LEU A 42 8.33 -11.06 -4.00
N PRO A 43 9.51 -10.60 -4.44
CA PRO A 43 10.81 -11.11 -3.98
C PRO A 43 11.13 -10.82 -2.51
N ASP A 44 10.35 -9.93 -1.89
CA ASP A 44 10.20 -9.79 -0.44
C ASP A 44 8.69 -9.87 -0.19
N PRO A 45 8.14 -11.04 0.18
CA PRO A 45 6.72 -11.14 0.51
C PRO A 45 6.41 -10.12 1.61
N LEU A 46 5.36 -9.35 1.40
CA LEU A 46 4.73 -8.61 2.49
C LEU A 46 4.13 -9.69 3.40
N ASP A 47 4.93 -10.18 4.36
CA ASP A 47 4.76 -11.38 5.21
C ASP A 47 3.46 -11.41 6.08
N ASN A 48 2.31 -11.07 5.51
CA ASN A 48 0.99 -11.37 6.05
C ASN A 48 0.43 -12.54 5.24
N LEU A 49 0.63 -13.74 5.78
CA LEU A 49 0.33 -15.05 5.18
C LEU A 49 -1.11 -15.25 4.67
N ASP A 50 -2.04 -14.33 4.93
CA ASP A 50 -3.49 -14.48 4.63
C ASP A 50 -4.08 -13.35 3.77
N ALA A 51 -3.30 -12.38 3.29
CA ALA A 51 -3.81 -11.29 2.43
C ALA A 51 -3.96 -11.75 0.97
N ILE A 52 -5.10 -11.43 0.35
CA ILE A 52 -5.35 -11.67 -1.09
C ILE A 52 -4.94 -10.46 -1.96
N GLY A 53 -4.63 -9.32 -1.33
CA GLY A 53 -4.11 -8.13 -1.97
C GLY A 53 -3.93 -6.95 -1.02
N TYR A 54 -3.60 -5.79 -1.59
CA TYR A 54 -3.33 -4.54 -0.89
C TYR A 54 -4.00 -3.33 -1.55
N ALA A 55 -4.62 -2.49 -0.72
CA ALA A 55 -4.96 -1.12 -1.07
C ALA A 55 -3.73 -0.23 -0.85
N LEU A 56 -3.19 0.34 -1.93
CA LEU A 56 -2.06 1.27 -1.88
C LEU A 56 -2.57 2.70 -2.00
N ILE A 57 -2.47 3.50 -0.95
CA ILE A 57 -2.97 4.88 -0.91
C ILE A 57 -1.82 5.87 -0.80
N ARG A 58 -1.74 6.80 -1.75
CA ARG A 58 -0.81 7.95 -1.69
C ARG A 58 -1.32 8.98 -0.69
N THR A 59 -0.58 9.15 0.39
CA THR A 59 -0.89 10.08 1.48
C THR A 59 0.19 11.17 1.58
N GLU A 60 -0.06 12.19 2.40
CA GLU A 60 0.94 13.21 2.73
C GLU A 60 2.16 12.61 3.46
N ASP A 61 1.96 11.54 4.25
CA ASP A 61 2.98 10.91 5.07
C ASP A 61 3.79 9.84 4.32
N GLY A 62 3.34 9.45 3.13
CA GLY A 62 3.96 8.39 2.33
C GLY A 62 2.95 7.49 1.63
N LEU A 63 3.36 6.26 1.34
CA LEU A 63 2.48 5.24 0.77
C LEU A 63 1.90 4.39 1.90
N LEU A 64 0.61 4.56 2.17
CA LEU A 64 -0.14 3.72 3.10
C LEU A 64 -0.54 2.43 2.38
N CYS A 65 -0.19 1.29 2.96
CA CYS A 65 -0.56 -0.02 2.46
C CYS A 65 -1.54 -0.66 3.45
N ILE A 66 -2.72 -1.07 2.97
CA ILE A 66 -3.72 -1.76 3.78
C ILE A 66 -4.02 -3.11 3.12
N PRO A 67 -3.69 -4.25 3.74
CA PRO A 67 -4.04 -5.56 3.23
C PRO A 67 -5.54 -5.82 3.26
N TYR A 68 -6.02 -6.71 2.41
CA TYR A 68 -7.38 -7.28 2.47
C TYR A 68 -7.31 -8.79 2.29
N THR A 69 -8.13 -9.53 3.05
CA THR A 69 -7.99 -11.00 3.23
C THR A 69 -9.18 -11.79 2.68
N LEU A 70 -10.38 -11.19 2.58
CA LEU A 70 -11.56 -11.84 2.05
C LEU A 70 -12.60 -10.83 1.51
N VAL A 71 -13.31 -11.22 0.45
CA VAL A 71 -14.59 -10.62 0.06
C VAL A 71 -15.65 -11.22 0.98
N ASP A 72 -16.31 -10.41 1.82
CA ASP A 72 -17.48 -10.89 2.55
C ASP A 72 -18.61 -11.19 1.53
N PRO A 73 -19.05 -12.46 1.39
CA PRO A 73 -20.02 -12.86 0.38
C PRO A 73 -21.40 -12.23 0.58
N ASP A 74 -21.74 -11.77 1.79
CA ASP A 74 -23.02 -11.11 2.09
C ASP A 74 -22.97 -9.60 1.80
N CYS A 75 -21.80 -8.98 1.85
CA CYS A 75 -21.62 -7.53 1.66
C CYS A 75 -21.15 -7.15 0.26
N GLY A 76 -20.49 -8.06 -0.46
CA GLY A 76 -20.03 -7.86 -1.84
C GLY A 76 -18.81 -6.95 -1.99
N TRP A 77 -18.14 -6.58 -0.89
CA TRP A 77 -16.95 -5.71 -0.86
C TRP A 77 -15.82 -6.38 -0.09
N GLU A 78 -14.56 -6.07 -0.44
CA GLU A 78 -13.42 -6.59 0.30
C GLU A 78 -13.27 -5.88 1.66
N GLN A 79 -12.92 -6.66 2.69
CA GLN A 79 -12.68 -6.13 4.02
C GLN A 79 -11.20 -5.81 4.21
N LEU A 80 -10.93 -4.57 4.62
CA LEU A 80 -9.59 -4.03 4.85
C LEU A 80 -9.10 -4.41 6.25
N ASP A 81 -7.89 -4.96 6.35
CA ASP A 81 -7.25 -5.26 7.63
C ASP A 81 -6.40 -4.06 8.08
N LEU A 82 -7.01 -3.19 8.89
CA LEU A 82 -6.35 -2.02 9.47
C LEU A 82 -5.26 -2.39 10.48
N SER A 83 -5.33 -3.56 11.10
CA SER A 83 -4.35 -4.00 12.11
C SER A 83 -3.00 -4.36 11.47
N ALA A 84 -3.06 -4.81 10.23
CA ALA A 84 -1.91 -5.13 9.40
C ALA A 84 -1.51 -3.99 8.43
N ALA A 85 -2.15 -2.83 8.55
CA ALA A 85 -1.80 -1.66 7.76
C ALA A 85 -0.42 -1.12 8.15
N PHE A 86 0.36 -0.69 7.15
CA PHE A 86 1.68 -0.12 7.37
C PHE A 86 1.97 1.05 6.44
N LEU A 87 2.79 1.98 6.92
CA LEU A 87 3.23 3.13 6.13
C LEU A 87 4.63 2.88 5.57
N ARG A 88 4.74 2.84 4.24
CA ARG A 88 6.02 2.92 3.55
C ARG A 88 6.35 4.39 3.34
N PHE A 89 7.32 4.90 4.09
CA PHE A 89 7.90 6.20 3.78
C PHE A 89 8.51 6.14 2.39
N CYS A 90 7.96 6.94 1.46
CA CYS A 90 8.62 7.23 0.21
C CYS A 90 9.86 8.05 0.56
N SER A 91 10.98 7.40 0.85
CA SER A 91 12.26 8.11 0.98
C SER A 91 12.46 8.87 -0.33
N PRO A 92 12.58 10.22 -0.31
CA PRO A 92 12.68 11.01 -1.52
C PRO A 92 14.08 10.93 -2.13
N ASN A 93 14.78 9.80 -1.99
CA ASN A 93 16.16 9.68 -2.44
C ASN A 93 16.24 8.91 -3.77
N PRO A 94 16.07 9.59 -4.93
CA PRO A 94 16.31 8.98 -6.23
C PRO A 94 17.73 8.41 -6.38
N ALA A 95 18.68 8.80 -5.51
CA ALA A 95 20.02 8.23 -5.50
C ALA A 95 20.07 6.76 -5.01
N ALA A 96 19.09 6.29 -4.22
CA ALA A 96 19.04 4.89 -3.79
C ALA A 96 18.73 3.94 -4.95
N PHE A 97 17.89 4.38 -5.90
CA PHE A 97 17.55 3.60 -7.09
C PHE A 97 18.66 3.61 -8.15
N ALA A 98 19.45 4.69 -8.22
CA ALA A 98 20.56 4.83 -9.16
C ALA A 98 21.80 3.99 -8.77
N ARG A 99 22.01 3.73 -7.48
CA ARG A 99 23.20 3.01 -6.98
C ARG A 99 23.20 1.50 -7.24
N ARG A 100 22.05 0.87 -7.49
CA ARG A 100 22.02 -0.57 -7.86
C ARG A 100 22.44 -0.85 -9.31
N ARG A 101 22.45 0.15 -10.19
CA ARG A 101 22.80 -0.03 -11.62
C ARG A 101 24.24 0.33 -11.98
N SER A 102 25.07 0.73 -11.01
CA SER A 102 26.45 1.19 -11.25
C SER A 102 27.53 0.32 -10.57
N ALA A 103 27.16 -0.75 -9.85
CA ALA A 103 28.12 -1.69 -9.29
C ALA A 103 28.47 -2.80 -10.29
N THR A 104 29.08 -2.44 -11.42
CA THR A 104 29.94 -3.38 -12.15
C THR A 104 31.31 -3.37 -11.47
N PRO A 105 31.76 -4.47 -10.85
CA PRO A 105 33.11 -4.54 -10.30
C PRO A 105 34.12 -4.44 -11.44
N LYS A 106 35.05 -3.48 -11.36
CA LYS A 106 36.23 -3.45 -12.24
C LYS A 106 37.03 -4.74 -12.04
N PRO A 107 37.50 -5.41 -13.10
CA PRO A 107 38.44 -6.52 -12.94
C PRO A 107 39.76 -5.96 -12.40
N SER A 108 40.20 -6.47 -11.25
CA SER A 108 41.55 -6.25 -10.74
C SER A 108 42.55 -6.84 -11.73
N THR A 109 43.36 -6.00 -12.36
CA THR A 109 44.55 -6.42 -13.09
C THR A 109 45.67 -6.68 -12.10
N ASN A 110 46.15 -7.93 -12.05
CA ASN A 110 47.51 -8.27 -11.65
C ASN A 110 48.48 -8.01 -12.80
#